data_AF-A0A7S2G2K7-F1
#
_entry.id   AF-A0A7S2G2K7-F1
#
_cell.length_a   1.000
_cell.length_b   1.000
_cell.length_c   1.000
_cell.angle_alpha   90.00
_cell.angle_beta   90.00
_cell.angle_gamma   90.00
#
_symmetry.space_group_name_H-M   'P 1'
#
loop_
_entity.id
_entity.type
_entity.pdbx_description
1 polymer ?
#
loop_
_entity_poly.entity_id
_entity_poly.type
_entity_poly.pdbx_seq_one_letter_code
_entity_poly.pdbx_strand_id
1 'polypeptide(L)'
;LWALSRLRPRHRAAQSALLALLPRCTWMVESFKPQELASVALAAAKCFGRPGGGDPTQEPAGQVVDFFMAALPRVPPRLKSFSGQSLANIVWASLAVQVGCEKEVLPMIAREVLIRAAELESSALLLLLRNLPSARNEVCDSCVQGLFVEASLRVDNLRPKELQVLTRICIGLMGLRRDKSDKSTLPADELRRCCLALSKAERWIIAPIEDMDCQDDAFETSGAAGPGGASESVGGGAGHTSRGEAEAMASTPEPRRPSVGNGGQSAALAARVPYS
;
A
#
# COMPACT_ATOMS: atom_id res chain seq x y z
N LEU A 1 2.12 -7.10 -11.98
CA LEU A 1 1.34 -7.57 -10.81
C LEU A 1 0.07 -6.77 -10.62
N TRP A 2 0.18 -5.45 -10.42
CA TRP A 2 -0.96 -4.58 -10.14
C TRP A 2 -2.08 -4.62 -11.21
N ALA A 3 -1.73 -4.65 -12.50
CA ALA A 3 -2.73 -4.79 -13.58
C ALA A 3 -3.47 -6.15 -13.57
N LEU A 4 -2.82 -7.22 -13.13
CA LEU A 4 -3.41 -8.57 -13.11
C LEU A 4 -4.36 -8.77 -11.91
N SER A 5 -4.02 -8.22 -10.76
CA SER A 5 -4.88 -8.27 -9.56
C SER A 5 -6.06 -7.31 -9.61
N ARG A 6 -6.07 -6.32 -10.52
CA ARG A 6 -7.20 -5.38 -10.66
C ARG A 6 -8.43 -5.97 -11.35
N LEU A 7 -8.27 -6.84 -12.34
CA LEU A 7 -9.41 -7.29 -13.16
C LEU A 7 -10.21 -8.41 -12.50
N ARG A 8 -9.52 -9.46 -12.03
CA ARG A 8 -10.13 -10.57 -11.28
C ARG A 8 -9.08 -11.19 -10.34
N PRO A 9 -8.82 -10.60 -9.17
CA PRO A 9 -7.77 -11.07 -8.27
C PRO A 9 -7.98 -12.52 -7.81
N ARG A 10 -9.24 -12.95 -7.68
CA ARG A 10 -9.62 -14.32 -7.32
C ARG A 10 -9.67 -15.29 -8.51
N HIS A 11 -9.37 -14.83 -9.73
CA HIS A 11 -9.31 -15.72 -10.88
C HIS A 11 -8.01 -16.54 -10.83
N ARG A 12 -8.13 -17.84 -11.16
CA ARG A 12 -7.02 -18.80 -11.09
C ARG A 12 -5.76 -18.32 -11.81
N ALA A 13 -5.90 -17.71 -12.99
CA ALA A 13 -4.75 -17.20 -13.75
C ALA A 13 -4.00 -16.06 -13.02
N ALA A 14 -4.73 -15.14 -12.37
CA ALA A 14 -4.12 -14.05 -11.60
C ALA A 14 -3.39 -14.58 -10.36
N GLN A 15 -4.01 -15.54 -9.66
CA GLN A 15 -3.39 -16.24 -8.54
C GLN A 15 -2.13 -17.01 -8.97
N SER A 16 -2.19 -17.81 -10.05
CA SER A 16 -1.03 -18.55 -10.54
C SER A 16 0.11 -17.63 -10.96
N ALA A 17 -0.18 -16.54 -11.69
CA ALA A 17 0.84 -15.56 -12.07
C ALA A 17 1.48 -14.89 -10.85
N LEU A 18 0.68 -14.56 -9.83
CA LEU A 18 1.20 -13.95 -8.62
C LEU A 18 2.05 -14.93 -7.80
N LEU A 19 1.63 -16.19 -7.64
CA LEU A 19 2.44 -17.21 -6.96
C LEU A 19 3.78 -17.46 -7.67
N ALA A 20 3.81 -17.41 -9.00
CA ALA A 20 5.05 -17.55 -9.76
C ALA A 20 6.02 -16.36 -9.56
N LEU A 21 5.50 -15.16 -9.25
CA LEU A 21 6.30 -13.94 -9.10
C LEU A 21 6.72 -13.66 -7.66
N LEU A 22 5.93 -14.09 -6.66
CA LEU A 22 6.18 -13.83 -5.25
C LEU A 22 7.57 -14.27 -4.75
N PRO A 23 8.15 -15.41 -5.16
CA PRO A 23 9.52 -15.77 -4.77
C PRO A 23 10.56 -14.72 -5.20
N ARG A 24 10.42 -14.19 -6.42
CA ARG A 24 11.30 -13.12 -6.91
C ARG A 24 11.05 -11.81 -6.16
N CYS A 25 9.79 -11.47 -5.90
CA CYS A 25 9.45 -10.30 -5.09
C CYS A 25 10.04 -10.40 -3.67
N THR A 26 10.01 -11.59 -3.07
CA THR A 26 10.58 -11.87 -1.74
C THR A 26 12.08 -11.62 -1.71
N TRP A 27 12.80 -12.06 -2.74
CA TRP A 27 14.25 -11.78 -2.87
C TRP A 27 14.57 -10.30 -3.07
N MET A 28 13.65 -9.52 -3.65
CA MET A 28 13.82 -8.09 -3.94
C MET A 28 13.21 -7.15 -2.88
N VAL A 29 12.72 -7.66 -1.74
CA VAL A 29 12.05 -6.83 -0.72
C VAL A 29 12.91 -5.63 -0.27
N GLU A 30 14.22 -5.83 -0.16
CA GLU A 30 15.20 -4.79 0.19
C GLU A 30 15.27 -3.65 -0.84
N SER A 31 15.08 -3.95 -2.13
CA SER A 31 15.22 -2.98 -3.21
C SER A 31 13.92 -2.25 -3.55
N PHE A 32 12.78 -2.71 -3.03
CA PHE A 32 11.49 -2.06 -3.29
C PHE A 32 11.40 -0.67 -2.66
N LYS A 33 10.84 0.27 -3.43
CA LYS A 33 10.31 1.51 -2.87
C LYS A 33 9.11 1.22 -1.97
N PRO A 34 8.77 2.11 -1.01
CA PRO A 34 7.66 1.88 -0.07
C PRO A 34 6.33 1.60 -0.79
N GLN A 35 6.04 2.34 -1.86
CA GLN A 35 4.83 2.20 -2.67
C GLN A 35 4.79 0.87 -3.43
N GLU A 36 5.95 0.39 -3.90
CA GLU A 36 6.06 -0.89 -4.62
C GLU A 36 5.81 -2.05 -3.65
N LEU A 37 6.41 -2.01 -2.46
CA LEU A 37 6.18 -3.00 -1.41
C LEU A 37 4.70 -3.07 -1.02
N ALA A 38 4.08 -1.91 -0.77
CA ALA A 38 2.65 -1.82 -0.46
C ALA A 38 1.77 -2.35 -1.59
N SER A 39 2.14 -2.09 -2.85
CA SER A 39 1.39 -2.57 -4.01
C SER A 39 1.46 -4.08 -4.19
N VAL A 40 2.63 -4.69 -3.95
CA VAL A 40 2.79 -6.16 -4.00
C VAL A 40 2.04 -6.82 -2.85
N ALA A 41 2.16 -6.29 -1.63
CA ALA A 41 1.41 -6.77 -0.47
C ALA A 41 -0.11 -6.71 -0.69
N LEU A 42 -0.60 -5.58 -1.20
CA LEU A 42 -2.01 -5.40 -1.53
C LEU A 42 -2.47 -6.40 -2.61
N ALA A 43 -1.67 -6.61 -3.66
CA ALA A 43 -2.00 -7.58 -4.71
C ALA A 43 -2.06 -9.01 -4.16
N ALA A 44 -1.09 -9.42 -3.33
CA ALA A 44 -1.08 -10.72 -2.67
C ALA A 44 -2.31 -10.91 -1.79
N ALA A 45 -2.65 -9.92 -0.98
CA ALA A 45 -3.82 -9.96 -0.13
C ALA A 45 -5.15 -9.91 -0.89
N LYS A 46 -5.26 -9.19 -2.00
CA LYS A 46 -6.48 -9.23 -2.85
C LYS A 46 -6.68 -10.62 -3.47
N CYS A 47 -5.60 -11.30 -3.84
CA CYS A 47 -5.64 -12.63 -4.46
C CYS A 47 -5.86 -13.78 -3.46
N PHE A 48 -5.26 -13.68 -2.27
CA PHE A 48 -5.15 -14.80 -1.31
C PHE A 48 -5.67 -14.47 0.10
N GLY A 49 -5.94 -13.20 0.39
CA GLY A 49 -6.45 -12.77 1.69
C GLY A 49 -7.96 -13.00 1.83
N ARG A 50 -8.39 -13.04 3.08
CA ARG A 50 -9.78 -13.21 3.50
C ARG A 50 -10.21 -12.01 4.34
N PRO A 51 -10.58 -10.89 3.69
CA PRO A 51 -11.15 -9.77 4.44
C PRO A 51 -12.45 -10.24 5.11
N GLY A 52 -12.56 -10.06 6.43
CA GLY A 52 -13.80 -10.34 7.18
C GLY A 52 -13.93 -11.72 7.84
N GLY A 53 -12.83 -12.47 8.04
CA GLY A 53 -12.85 -13.66 8.90
C GLY A 53 -13.38 -14.93 8.22
N GLY A 54 -12.89 -15.23 7.01
CA GLY A 54 -13.11 -16.53 6.37
C GLY A 54 -12.48 -17.68 7.15
N ASP A 55 -12.77 -18.92 6.74
CA ASP A 55 -12.37 -20.16 7.44
C ASP A 55 -10.89 -20.10 7.91
N PRO A 56 -10.62 -20.08 9.22
CA PRO A 56 -9.26 -19.98 9.77
C PRO A 56 -8.43 -21.24 9.51
N THR A 57 -9.05 -22.35 9.06
CA THR A 57 -8.34 -23.61 8.79
C THR A 57 -7.61 -23.64 7.45
N GLN A 58 -7.91 -22.70 6.55
CA GLN A 58 -7.28 -22.66 5.23
C GLN A 58 -6.03 -21.76 5.28
N GLU A 59 -4.85 -22.35 5.34
CA GLU A 59 -3.60 -21.59 5.34
C GLU A 59 -3.37 -20.84 4.00
N PRO A 60 -2.83 -19.60 4.01
CA PRO A 60 -2.37 -18.95 2.79
C PRO A 60 -1.30 -19.78 2.08
N ALA A 61 -1.14 -19.60 0.77
CA ALA A 61 -0.06 -20.25 0.03
C ALA A 61 1.31 -19.88 0.63
N GLY A 62 2.22 -20.85 0.73
CA GLY A 62 3.54 -20.64 1.36
C GLY A 62 4.31 -19.45 0.79
N GLN A 63 4.25 -19.23 -0.53
CA GLN A 63 4.90 -18.07 -1.17
C GLN A 63 4.33 -16.72 -0.71
N VAL A 64 3.06 -16.69 -0.32
CA VAL A 64 2.43 -15.49 0.28
C VAL A 64 2.97 -15.30 1.68
N VAL A 65 2.98 -16.36 2.49
CA VAL A 65 3.53 -16.32 3.85
C VAL A 65 4.98 -15.84 3.85
N ASP A 66 5.83 -16.45 3.02
CA ASP A 66 7.26 -16.10 2.88
C ASP A 66 7.45 -14.63 2.51
N PHE A 67 6.66 -14.13 1.55
CA PHE A 67 6.72 -12.73 1.16
C PHE A 67 6.38 -11.81 2.33
N PHE A 68 5.30 -12.06 3.06
CA PHE A 68 4.90 -11.20 4.20
C PHE A 68 5.92 -11.29 5.35
N MET A 69 6.47 -12.47 5.64
CA MET A 69 7.53 -12.65 6.65
C MET A 69 8.81 -11.89 6.29
N ALA A 70 9.14 -11.77 5.00
CA ALA A 70 10.27 -10.94 4.55
C ALA A 70 9.93 -9.44 4.51
N ALA A 71 8.71 -9.10 4.09
CA ALA A 71 8.26 -7.73 3.83
C ALA A 71 7.94 -6.92 5.08
N LEU A 72 7.27 -7.51 6.07
CA LEU A 72 6.77 -6.77 7.24
C LEU A 72 7.88 -6.19 8.13
N PRO A 73 9.00 -6.89 8.39
CA PRO A 73 10.16 -6.29 9.08
C PRO A 73 10.77 -5.11 8.30
N ARG A 74 10.49 -5.03 7.00
CA ARG A 74 10.70 -3.93 6.04
C ARG A 74 10.18 -2.57 6.48
N VAL A 75 9.00 -2.60 7.10
CA VAL A 75 8.12 -1.44 7.22
C VAL A 75 8.56 -0.50 8.36
N PRO A 76 8.79 -0.96 9.60
CA PRO A 76 9.17 -0.10 10.72
C PRO A 76 10.35 0.87 10.47
N PRO A 77 11.51 0.45 9.93
CA PRO A 77 12.63 1.36 9.71
C PRO A 77 12.36 2.43 8.63
N ARG A 78 11.26 2.29 7.88
CA ARG A 78 10.94 3.09 6.70
C ARG A 78 9.62 3.84 6.82
N LEU A 79 8.93 3.81 7.96
CA LEU A 79 7.57 4.35 8.15
C LEU A 79 7.37 5.75 7.54
N LYS A 80 8.31 6.68 7.81
CA LYS A 80 8.26 8.06 7.31
C LYS A 80 8.31 8.18 5.77
N SER A 81 8.86 7.17 5.09
CA SER A 81 8.96 7.12 3.63
C SER A 81 7.69 6.59 2.95
N PHE A 82 6.78 5.96 3.70
CA PHE A 82 5.49 5.54 3.17
C PHE A 82 4.53 6.74 3.11
N SER A 83 3.74 6.79 2.03
CA SER A 83 2.55 7.64 1.99
C SER A 83 1.45 7.08 2.90
N GLY A 84 0.49 7.92 3.28
CA GLY A 84 -0.68 7.50 4.06
C GLY A 84 -1.41 6.33 3.38
N GLN A 85 -1.65 6.44 2.08
CA GLN A 85 -2.24 5.35 1.30
C GLN A 85 -1.42 4.05 1.31
N SER A 86 -0.08 4.15 1.26
CA SER A 86 0.78 2.95 1.27
C SER A 86 0.73 2.26 2.63
N LEU A 87 0.71 3.02 3.73
CA LEU A 87 0.50 2.47 5.08
C LEU A 87 -0.87 1.81 5.21
N ALA A 88 -1.93 2.46 4.74
CA ALA A 88 -3.29 1.90 4.75
C ALA A 88 -3.39 0.58 3.96
N ASN A 89 -2.71 0.49 2.82
CA ASN A 89 -2.64 -0.73 2.01
C ASN A 89 -1.89 -1.86 2.73
N ILE A 90 -0.77 -1.56 3.41
CA ILE A 90 -0.05 -2.54 4.23
C ILE A 90 -0.96 -3.05 5.35
N VAL A 91 -1.60 -2.16 6.11
CA VAL A 91 -2.53 -2.53 7.20
C VAL A 91 -3.63 -3.44 6.69
N TRP A 92 -4.29 -3.09 5.58
CA TRP A 92 -5.32 -3.93 4.97
C TRP A 92 -4.77 -5.30 4.58
N ALA A 93 -3.63 -5.33 3.89
CA ALA A 93 -3.05 -6.56 3.37
C ALA A 93 -2.64 -7.52 4.49
N SER A 94 -1.99 -6.98 5.52
CA SER A 94 -1.61 -7.63 6.76
C SER A 94 -2.79 -8.31 7.46
N LEU A 95 -3.89 -7.57 7.66
CA LEU A 95 -5.09 -8.09 8.32
C LEU A 95 -5.86 -9.08 7.44
N ALA A 96 -5.84 -8.90 6.12
CA ALA A 96 -6.53 -9.80 5.19
C ALA A 96 -5.82 -11.15 5.06
N VAL A 97 -4.49 -11.18 5.07
CA VAL A 97 -3.70 -12.43 4.93
C VAL A 97 -3.48 -13.12 6.28
N GLN A 98 -3.62 -12.38 7.39
CA GLN A 98 -3.48 -12.91 8.77
C GLN A 98 -2.11 -13.54 9.06
N VAL A 99 -1.05 -13.12 8.35
CA VAL A 99 0.31 -13.61 8.56
C VAL A 99 1.12 -12.60 9.37
N GLY A 100 1.64 -13.01 10.53
CA GLY A 100 2.76 -12.35 11.21
C GLY A 100 2.55 -10.89 11.67
N CYS A 101 1.31 -10.40 11.72
CA CYS A 101 1.03 -8.97 11.95
C CYS A 101 0.65 -8.59 13.38
N GLU A 102 0.59 -9.54 14.30
CA GLU A 102 -0.22 -9.36 15.51
C GLU A 102 0.48 -8.64 16.67
N LYS A 103 1.83 -8.50 16.67
CA LYS A 103 2.53 -8.04 17.89
C LYS A 103 3.34 -6.76 17.77
N GLU A 104 3.87 -6.39 16.60
CA GLU A 104 4.82 -5.26 16.54
C GLU A 104 4.58 -4.27 15.39
N VAL A 105 4.39 -4.74 14.15
CA VAL A 105 4.35 -3.84 12.98
C VAL A 105 3.07 -2.99 12.94
N LEU A 106 1.90 -3.57 13.21
CA LEU A 106 0.63 -2.82 13.19
C LEU A 106 0.60 -1.68 14.23
N PRO A 107 0.96 -1.89 15.51
CA PRO A 107 1.08 -0.79 16.47
C PRO A 107 2.03 0.32 16.04
N MET A 108 3.16 -0.02 15.40
CA MET A 108 4.12 0.99 14.90
C MET A 108 3.53 1.80 13.75
N ILE A 109 2.84 1.15 12.81
CA ILE A 109 2.12 1.85 11.74
C ILE A 109 1.02 2.74 12.33
N ALA A 110 0.24 2.25 13.30
CA ALA A 110 -0.85 2.98 13.93
C ALA A 110 -0.36 4.28 14.62
N ARG A 111 0.79 4.22 15.31
CA ARG A 111 1.41 5.43 15.90
C ARG A 111 1.81 6.45 14.85
N GLU A 112 2.50 6.02 13.79
CA GLU A 112 2.90 6.92 12.69
C GLU A 112 1.69 7.54 12.00
N VAL A 113 0.66 6.74 11.72
CA VAL A 113 -0.61 7.18 11.13
C VAL A 113 -1.27 8.23 12.00
N LEU A 114 -1.30 8.03 13.32
CA LEU A 114 -1.89 8.99 14.25
C LEU A 114 -1.13 10.31 14.29
N ILE A 115 0.21 10.27 14.31
CA ILE A 115 1.07 11.47 14.27
C ILE A 115 0.74 12.33 13.03
N ARG A 116 0.45 11.68 11.91
CA ARG A 116 0.22 12.34 10.62
C ARG A 116 -1.26 12.40 10.22
N ALA A 117 -2.18 12.21 11.16
CA ALA A 117 -3.61 12.09 10.87
C ALA A 117 -4.13 13.28 10.03
N ALA A 118 -3.75 14.50 10.41
CA ALA A 118 -4.10 15.75 9.73
C ALA A 118 -3.59 15.85 8.28
N GLU A 119 -2.57 15.09 7.90
CA GLU A 119 -1.95 15.11 6.56
C GLU A 119 -2.43 13.97 5.64
N LEU A 120 -3.18 13.01 6.18
CA LEU A 120 -3.63 11.85 5.40
C LEU A 120 -4.54 12.27 4.25
N GLU A 121 -4.42 11.59 3.11
CA GLU A 121 -5.45 11.66 2.08
C GLU A 121 -6.77 11.09 2.61
N SER A 122 -7.93 11.62 2.17
CA SER A 122 -9.25 11.11 2.57
C SER A 122 -9.40 9.61 2.30
N SER A 123 -8.77 9.12 1.23
CA SER A 123 -8.69 7.71 0.89
C SER A 123 -7.98 6.86 1.93
N ALA A 124 -6.82 7.31 2.36
CA ALA A 124 -6.02 6.63 3.36
C ALA A 124 -6.78 6.62 4.70
N LEU A 125 -7.32 7.77 5.10
CA LEU A 125 -8.11 7.91 6.33
C LEU A 125 -9.28 6.92 6.37
N LEU A 126 -10.08 6.86 5.31
CA LEU A 126 -11.25 5.98 5.26
C LEU A 126 -10.88 4.50 5.18
N LEU A 127 -9.80 4.16 4.47
CA LEU A 127 -9.29 2.79 4.45
C LEU A 127 -8.76 2.37 5.82
N LEU A 128 -8.06 3.25 6.55
CA LEU A 128 -7.57 2.96 7.90
C LEU A 128 -8.72 2.78 8.89
N LEU A 129 -9.70 3.70 8.89
CA LEU A 129 -10.90 3.62 9.75
C LEU A 129 -11.70 2.34 9.54
N ARG A 130 -11.74 1.83 8.30
CA ARG A 130 -12.43 0.57 7.99
C ARG A 130 -11.73 -0.66 8.56
N ASN A 131 -10.40 -0.68 8.60
CA ASN A 131 -9.65 -1.91 8.80
C ASN A 131 -8.98 -2.03 10.18
N LEU A 132 -8.44 -0.92 10.71
CA LEU A 132 -7.77 -0.93 12.02
C LEU A 132 -8.65 -1.44 13.17
N PRO A 133 -9.99 -1.23 13.22
CA PRO A 133 -10.82 -1.82 14.26
C PRO A 133 -10.72 -3.35 14.36
N SER A 134 -10.35 -4.03 13.26
CA SER A 134 -10.20 -5.49 13.23
C SER A 134 -8.90 -5.99 13.86
N ALA A 135 -7.92 -5.11 14.11
CA ALA A 135 -6.62 -5.49 14.66
C ALA A 135 -6.65 -5.88 16.15
N ARG A 136 -7.70 -5.46 16.89
CA ARG A 136 -7.92 -5.77 18.33
C ARG A 136 -6.67 -5.54 19.19
N ASN A 137 -6.10 -4.34 19.10
CA ASN A 137 -4.89 -3.94 19.81
C ASN A 137 -5.07 -2.53 20.36
N GLU A 138 -4.71 -2.31 21.63
CA GLU A 138 -4.92 -1.03 22.34
C GLU A 138 -4.33 0.20 21.62
N VAL A 139 -3.15 0.04 21.01
CA VAL A 139 -2.51 1.13 20.24
C VAL A 139 -3.28 1.42 18.96
N CYS A 140 -3.80 0.37 18.30
CA CYS A 140 -4.66 0.52 17.13
C CYS A 140 -5.99 1.14 17.52
N ASP A 141 -6.56 0.81 18.68
CA ASP A 141 -7.81 1.37 19.17
C ASP A 141 -7.66 2.88 19.41
N SER A 142 -6.57 3.29 20.07
CA SER A 142 -6.23 4.71 20.27
C SER A 142 -6.07 5.46 18.95
N CYS A 143 -5.45 4.81 17.95
CA CYS A 143 -5.31 5.37 16.60
C CYS A 143 -6.67 5.54 15.92
N VAL A 144 -7.54 4.52 15.95
CA VAL A 144 -8.90 4.58 15.39
C VAL A 144 -9.70 5.72 16.03
N GLN A 145 -9.62 5.88 17.34
CA GLN A 145 -10.27 6.98 18.04
C GLN A 145 -9.79 8.34 17.52
N GLY A 146 -8.48 8.54 17.41
CA GLY A 146 -7.91 9.76 16.83
C GLY A 146 -8.30 10.00 15.37
N LEU A 147 -8.34 8.96 14.55
CA LEU A 147 -8.80 9.04 13.17
C LEU A 147 -10.29 9.41 13.07
N PHE A 148 -11.12 8.99 14.02
CA PHE A 148 -12.52 9.42 14.06
C PHE A 148 -12.68 10.88 14.47
N VAL A 149 -11.83 11.39 15.37
CA VAL A 149 -11.76 12.83 15.66
C VAL A 149 -11.40 13.59 14.38
N GLU A 150 -10.36 13.15 13.68
CA GLU A 150 -9.93 13.78 12.42
C GLU A 150 -11.02 13.73 11.34
N ALA A 151 -11.68 12.58 11.16
CA ALA A 151 -12.79 12.44 10.23
C ALA A 151 -13.95 13.39 10.57
N SER A 152 -14.23 13.59 11.86
CA SER A 152 -15.26 14.52 12.32
C SER A 152 -14.94 15.97 11.95
N LEU A 153 -13.67 16.36 11.88
CA LEU A 153 -13.25 17.71 11.47
C LEU A 153 -13.39 17.91 9.96
N ARG A 154 -13.26 16.82 9.18
CA ARG A 154 -13.24 16.87 7.71
C ARG A 154 -14.59 16.67 7.04
N VAL A 155 -15.65 16.33 7.78
CA VAL A 155 -16.96 15.93 7.21
C VAL A 155 -17.43 16.89 6.11
N ASP A 156 -17.34 18.20 6.31
CA ASP A 156 -17.84 19.19 5.33
C ASP A 156 -17.02 19.25 4.03
N ASN A 157 -15.76 18.78 4.08
CA ASN A 157 -14.82 18.82 2.96
C ASN A 157 -14.76 17.49 2.20
N LEU A 158 -15.46 16.45 2.67
CA LEU A 158 -15.49 15.14 2.02
C LEU A 158 -16.38 15.15 0.77
N ARG A 159 -15.93 14.47 -0.28
CA ARG A 159 -16.73 14.26 -1.48
C ARG A 159 -17.96 13.40 -1.16
N PRO A 160 -19.07 13.49 -1.92
CA PRO A 160 -20.28 12.70 -1.66
C PRO A 160 -20.04 11.18 -1.55
N LYS A 161 -19.12 10.63 -2.37
CA LYS A 161 -18.73 9.22 -2.30
C LYS A 161 -17.98 8.88 -1.01
N GLU A 162 -17.14 9.78 -0.53
CA GLU A 162 -16.36 9.60 0.70
C GLU A 162 -17.28 9.67 1.92
N LEU A 163 -18.26 10.57 1.91
CA LEU A 163 -19.31 10.63 2.93
C LEU A 163 -20.14 9.35 2.97
N GLN A 164 -20.47 8.75 1.82
CA GLN A 164 -21.16 7.46 1.78
C GLN A 164 -20.32 6.35 2.40
N VAL A 165 -19.02 6.30 2.10
CA VAL A 165 -18.11 5.32 2.70
C VAL A 165 -18.01 5.52 4.20
N LEU A 166 -17.79 6.76 4.67
CA LEU A 166 -17.70 7.08 6.09
C LEU A 166 -19.01 6.73 6.81
N THR A 167 -20.15 7.04 6.21
CA THR A 167 -21.47 6.66 6.74
C THR A 167 -21.58 5.16 6.96
N ARG A 168 -21.18 4.34 5.97
CA ARG A 168 -21.22 2.88 6.09
C ARG A 168 -20.26 2.36 7.17
N ILE A 169 -19.07 2.93 7.27
CA ILE A 169 -18.10 2.59 8.33
C ILE A 169 -18.73 2.87 9.71
N CYS A 170 -19.26 4.08 9.91
CA CYS A 170 -19.87 4.46 11.18
C CYS A 170 -21.04 3.54 11.56
N ILE A 171 -21.96 3.28 10.62
CA ILE A 171 -23.11 2.39 10.83
C ILE A 171 -22.67 0.97 11.17
N GLY A 172 -21.69 0.43 10.43
CA GLY A 172 -21.15 -0.90 10.64
C GLY A 172 -20.54 -1.07 12.03
N LEU A 173 -19.73 -0.11 12.46
CA LEU A 173 -19.06 -0.14 13.77
C LEU A 173 -19.99 0.11 14.95
N MET A 174 -21.10 0.83 14.74
CA MET A 174 -22.17 0.98 15.73
C MET A 174 -23.15 -0.21 15.75
N GLY A 175 -23.04 -1.15 14.82
CA GLY A 175 -23.96 -2.30 14.70
C GLY A 175 -25.38 -1.91 14.28
N LEU A 176 -25.57 -0.73 13.70
CA LEU A 176 -26.88 -0.29 13.22
C LEU A 176 -27.22 -1.05 11.93
N ARG A 177 -28.39 -1.71 11.90
CA ARG A 177 -28.88 -2.36 10.67
C ARG A 177 -29.52 -1.32 9.77
N ARG A 178 -29.01 -1.21 8.54
CA ARG A 178 -29.65 -0.42 7.48
C ARG A 178 -30.32 -1.34 6.48
N ASP A 179 -31.45 -0.90 5.96
CA ASP A 179 -32.13 -1.61 4.88
C ASP A 179 -31.31 -1.51 3.59
N LYS A 180 -31.18 -2.59 2.82
CA LYS A 180 -30.26 -2.65 1.67
C LYS A 180 -30.65 -1.67 0.54
N SER A 181 -31.89 -1.19 0.55
CA SER A 181 -32.42 -0.17 -0.37
C SER A 181 -32.04 1.27 0.01
N ASP A 182 -31.65 1.52 1.26
CA ASP A 182 -31.38 2.87 1.75
C ASP A 182 -29.94 3.30 1.46
N LYS A 183 -29.77 3.91 0.29
CA LYS A 183 -28.50 4.52 -0.15
C LYS A 183 -28.26 5.91 0.45
N SER A 184 -29.13 6.40 1.33
CA SER A 184 -29.03 7.78 1.79
C SER A 184 -27.78 7.99 2.66
N THR A 185 -27.00 9.01 2.34
CA THR A 185 -25.89 9.46 3.19
C THR A 185 -26.50 10.08 4.45
N LEU A 186 -25.90 9.85 5.63
CA LEU A 186 -26.30 10.58 6.82
C LEU A 186 -26.04 12.08 6.60
N PRO A 187 -26.90 12.99 7.09
CA PRO A 187 -26.60 14.42 7.06
C PRO A 187 -25.28 14.70 7.80
N ALA A 188 -24.54 15.70 7.34
CA ALA A 188 -23.18 16.00 7.82
C ALA A 188 -23.11 16.14 9.36
N ASP A 189 -24.09 16.80 9.98
CA ASP A 189 -24.14 17.00 11.44
C ASP A 189 -24.35 15.70 12.22
N GLU A 190 -25.11 14.77 11.65
CA GLU A 190 -25.31 13.46 12.25
C GLU A 190 -24.06 12.59 12.07
N LEU A 191 -23.47 12.60 10.88
CA LEU A 191 -22.23 11.88 10.60
C LEU A 191 -21.09 12.34 11.51
N ARG A 192 -20.96 13.66 11.74
CA ARG A 192 -19.99 14.23 12.68
C ARG A 192 -20.22 13.74 14.10
N ARG A 193 -21.47 13.73 14.56
CA ARG A 193 -21.84 13.19 15.88
C ARG A 193 -21.51 11.70 16.00
N CYS A 194 -21.75 10.92 14.95
CA CYS A 194 -21.35 9.50 14.91
C CYS A 194 -19.83 9.33 15.03
N CYS A 195 -19.03 10.11 14.29
CA CYS A 195 -17.58 10.06 14.40
C CYS A 195 -17.10 10.39 15.83
N LEU A 196 -17.65 11.44 16.45
CA LEU A 196 -17.31 11.81 17.83
C LEU A 196 -17.77 10.78 18.89
N ALA A 197 -18.86 10.06 18.63
CA ALA A 197 -19.29 8.96 19.49
C ALA A 197 -18.34 7.77 19.36
N LEU A 198 -17.97 7.41 18.12
CA LEU A 198 -17.03 6.31 17.83
C LEU A 198 -15.61 6.60 18.33
N SER A 199 -15.20 7.86 18.38
CA SER A 199 -13.90 8.25 18.95
C SER A 199 -13.83 8.08 20.46
N LYS A 200 -14.97 7.94 21.15
CA LYS A 200 -15.06 7.74 22.60
C LYS A 200 -15.46 6.30 22.96
N ALA A 201 -15.74 5.47 21.97
CA ALA A 201 -16.13 4.10 22.19
C ALA A 201 -14.93 3.26 22.67
N GLU A 202 -15.16 2.42 23.68
CA GLU A 202 -14.16 1.47 24.16
C GLU A 202 -14.06 0.23 23.26
N ARG A 203 -15.14 -0.11 22.55
CA ARG A 203 -15.21 -1.24 21.61
C ARG A 203 -16.14 -0.93 20.44
N TRP A 204 -15.81 -1.48 19.28
CA TRP A 204 -16.64 -1.41 18.07
C TRP A 204 -17.22 -2.77 17.71
N ILE A 205 -18.41 -2.75 17.11
CA ILE A 205 -19.02 -3.95 16.54
C ILE A 205 -18.40 -4.18 15.16
N ILE A 206 -17.54 -5.19 15.05
CA ILE A 206 -16.95 -5.57 13.76
C ILE A 206 -17.94 -6.50 13.07
N ALA A 207 -19.00 -5.94 12.49
CA ALA A 207 -19.87 -6.68 11.59
C ALA A 207 -19.11 -6.95 10.27
N PRO A 208 -19.31 -8.10 9.62
CA PRO A 208 -18.85 -8.27 8.24
C PRO A 208 -19.52 -7.19 7.42
N ILE A 209 -18.74 -6.24 6.91
CA ILE A 209 -19.22 -5.32 5.89
C ILE A 209 -19.36 -6.18 4.63
N GLU A 210 -20.54 -6.81 4.47
CA GLU A 210 -20.86 -7.67 3.32
C GLU A 210 -20.47 -6.96 2.02
N ASP A 211 -19.76 -7.70 1.16
CA ASP A 211 -19.26 -7.36 -0.17
C ASP A 211 -19.67 -5.96 -0.67
N MET A 212 -18.90 -4.94 -0.26
CA MET A 212 -18.61 -3.85 -1.17
C MET A 212 -17.69 -4.45 -2.21
N ASP A 213 -18.24 -4.69 -3.41
CA ASP A 213 -17.55 -5.23 -4.58
C ASP A 213 -16.07 -4.84 -4.58
N CYS A 214 -15.23 -5.79 -4.99
CA CYS A 214 -13.82 -5.58 -5.30
C CYS A 214 -13.59 -4.52 -6.43
N GLN A 215 -14.60 -3.71 -6.75
CA GLN A 215 -14.69 -2.68 -7.78
C GLN A 215 -14.90 -1.27 -7.25
N ASP A 216 -15.07 -1.02 -5.94
CA ASP A 216 -15.15 0.36 -5.43
C ASP A 216 -13.76 1.01 -5.38
N ASP A 217 -13.29 1.38 -6.58
CA ASP A 217 -12.12 2.19 -6.97
C ASP A 217 -12.13 3.62 -6.38
N ALA A 218 -12.96 3.93 -5.37
CA ALA A 218 -13.23 5.30 -4.90
C ALA A 218 -11.99 6.05 -4.36
N PHE A 219 -10.90 5.32 -4.12
CA PHE A 219 -9.74 5.81 -3.37
C PHE A 219 -8.39 5.61 -4.07
N GLU A 220 -8.36 4.94 -5.22
CA GLU A 220 -7.08 4.49 -5.83
C GLU A 220 -6.57 5.40 -6.97
N THR A 221 -7.22 6.53 -7.29
CA THR A 221 -6.86 7.37 -8.46
C THR A 221 -5.81 8.47 -8.24
N SER A 222 -5.21 8.64 -7.06
CA SER A 222 -4.35 9.82 -6.81
C SER A 222 -2.83 9.56 -6.77
N GLY A 223 -2.34 8.32 -6.93
CA GLY A 223 -0.93 8.00 -6.66
C GLY A 223 0.00 7.84 -7.87
N ALA A 224 -0.52 7.84 -9.10
CA ALA A 224 0.26 7.56 -10.30
C ALA A 224 0.50 8.83 -11.14
N ALA A 225 1.20 9.81 -10.57
CA ALA A 225 1.89 10.81 -11.39
C ALA A 225 3.18 10.16 -11.93
N GLY A 226 3.16 9.82 -13.22
CA GLY A 226 4.37 9.43 -13.95
C GLY A 226 5.36 10.61 -14.05
N PRO A 227 6.65 10.34 -14.32
CA PRO A 227 7.68 11.36 -14.34
C PRO A 227 7.47 12.32 -15.51
N GLY A 228 7.76 13.60 -15.26
CA GLY A 228 7.48 14.72 -16.13
C GLY A 228 7.95 14.55 -17.58
N GLY A 229 7.03 14.79 -18.50
CA GLY A 229 7.36 15.23 -19.85
C GLY A 229 7.56 16.74 -19.82
N ALA A 230 8.82 17.17 -19.78
CA ALA A 230 9.19 18.49 -20.27
C ALA A 230 8.82 18.54 -21.76
N SER A 231 7.85 19.36 -22.13
CA SER A 231 7.67 19.79 -23.52
C SER A 231 7.98 21.27 -23.55
N GLU A 232 9.16 21.55 -24.09
CA GLU A 232 9.65 22.86 -24.48
C GLU A 232 8.61 23.57 -25.35
N SER A 233 8.22 24.76 -24.92
CA SER A 233 7.52 25.73 -25.75
C SER A 233 8.53 26.33 -26.74
N VAL A 234 8.61 25.78 -27.96
CA VAL A 234 9.29 26.44 -29.07
C VAL A 234 8.26 27.18 -29.90
N GLY A 235 8.35 28.51 -29.86
CA GLY A 235 7.59 29.42 -30.70
C GLY A 235 8.01 29.30 -32.17
N GLY A 236 7.02 29.13 -33.05
CA GLY A 236 7.17 29.25 -34.49
C GLY A 236 6.85 30.67 -34.94
N GLY A 237 7.83 31.37 -35.51
CA GLY A 237 7.66 32.67 -36.15
C GLY A 237 8.78 32.91 -37.16
N ALA A 238 8.42 32.90 -38.44
CA ALA A 238 9.29 32.83 -39.61
C ALA A 238 10.26 34.02 -39.80
N GLY A 239 11.39 33.76 -40.46
CA GLY A 239 12.34 34.79 -40.89
C GLY A 239 13.50 34.26 -41.74
N HIS A 240 13.29 34.27 -43.06
CA HIS A 240 14.19 34.32 -44.21
C HIS A 240 15.75 34.20 -44.09
N THR A 241 16.27 33.54 -45.14
CA THR A 241 17.48 33.82 -45.97
C THR A 241 18.86 33.20 -45.67
N SER A 242 19.26 32.35 -46.63
CA SER A 242 20.52 32.39 -47.42
C SER A 242 21.80 31.67 -46.94
N ARG A 243 22.11 30.58 -47.67
CA ARG A 243 23.28 30.34 -48.55
C ARG A 243 24.72 30.37 -47.97
N GLY A 244 25.42 29.24 -48.15
CA GLY A 244 26.89 29.03 -48.14
C GLY A 244 27.20 27.58 -47.71
N GLU A 245 27.56 26.64 -48.59
CA GLU A 245 28.96 26.27 -48.98
C GLU A 245 29.85 26.02 -47.75
N ALA A 246 30.63 24.94 -47.57
CA ALA A 246 31.08 23.78 -48.35
C ALA A 246 31.69 22.73 -47.38
N GLU A 247 31.95 21.51 -47.87
CA GLU A 247 33.11 20.60 -47.60
C GLU A 247 33.68 20.41 -46.17
N ALA A 248 34.25 19.29 -45.72
CA ALA A 248 34.46 17.90 -46.11
C ALA A 248 35.27 17.25 -44.94
N MET A 249 35.39 15.92 -44.94
CA MET A 249 36.38 15.10 -44.18
C MET A 249 36.24 15.02 -42.65
N ALA A 250 36.62 13.96 -41.93
CA ALA A 250 36.86 12.53 -42.16
C ALA A 250 37.21 11.95 -40.76
N SER A 251 37.07 10.63 -40.60
CA SER A 251 37.86 9.77 -39.68
C SER A 251 37.40 9.58 -38.22
N THR A 252 36.69 8.48 -38.00
CA THR A 252 36.84 7.56 -36.84
C THR A 252 38.28 7.04 -36.73
N PRO A 253 38.79 6.70 -35.52
CA PRO A 253 38.76 5.27 -35.12
C PRO A 253 38.66 4.98 -33.60
N GLU A 254 37.99 3.88 -33.27
CA GLU A 254 38.16 3.06 -32.04
C GLU A 254 39.27 1.98 -32.28
N PRO A 255 39.55 1.01 -31.40
CA PRO A 255 39.78 0.97 -29.94
C PRO A 255 41.13 0.27 -29.60
N ARG A 256 41.65 0.36 -28.35
CA ARG A 256 42.67 -0.59 -27.82
C ARG A 256 42.56 -0.85 -26.31
N ARG A 257 42.24 -2.09 -25.93
CA ARG A 257 42.79 -2.85 -24.78
C ARG A 257 43.92 -3.75 -25.30
N PRO A 258 44.95 -4.14 -24.51
CA PRO A 258 44.93 -5.29 -23.58
C PRO A 258 45.72 -4.94 -22.27
N SER A 259 45.90 -5.74 -21.22
CA SER A 259 46.31 -7.15 -21.04
C SER A 259 46.24 -7.47 -19.53
N VAL A 260 45.62 -8.56 -19.07
CA VAL A 260 46.22 -9.85 -18.68
C VAL A 260 47.46 -9.75 -17.78
N GLY A 261 47.33 -10.26 -16.55
CA GLY A 261 48.40 -10.50 -15.59
C GLY A 261 47.97 -11.57 -14.58
N ASN A 262 48.69 -12.69 -14.59
CA ASN A 262 48.40 -13.98 -13.99
C ASN A 262 49.21 -14.20 -12.68
N GLY A 263 48.80 -15.18 -11.86
CA GLY A 263 49.59 -15.77 -10.77
C GLY A 263 49.26 -15.23 -9.37
N GLY A 264 49.11 -16.02 -8.31
CA GLY A 264 49.43 -17.43 -8.11
C GLY A 264 48.94 -17.92 -6.73
N GLN A 265 49.10 -19.22 -6.52
CA GLN A 265 48.62 -20.07 -5.44
C GLN A 265 49.38 -19.87 -4.11
N SER A 266 48.70 -20.13 -2.97
CA SER A 266 49.16 -20.90 -1.79
C SER A 266 48.22 -20.62 -0.61
N ALA A 267 47.45 -21.57 -0.10
CA ALA A 267 47.81 -22.68 0.80
C ALA A 267 47.59 -22.34 2.30
N ALA A 268 46.67 -23.11 2.89
CA ALA A 268 46.60 -23.60 4.27
C ALA A 268 46.94 -22.67 5.45
N LEU A 269 45.98 -22.51 6.37
CA LEU A 269 46.19 -22.94 7.76
C LEU A 269 44.86 -23.14 8.49
N ALA A 270 44.71 -24.34 9.04
CA ALA A 270 43.70 -24.69 10.01
C ALA A 270 44.06 -24.09 11.38
N ALA A 271 43.07 -23.58 12.10
CA ALA A 271 43.12 -23.46 13.55
C ALA A 271 41.70 -23.56 14.12
N ARG A 272 41.36 -24.77 14.57
CA ARG A 272 40.35 -25.02 15.61
C ARG A 272 40.91 -24.52 16.94
N VAL A 273 40.12 -23.77 17.70
CA VAL A 273 40.22 -23.73 19.17
C VAL A 273 38.80 -23.69 19.75
N PRO A 274 38.48 -24.52 20.77
CA PRO A 274 37.17 -24.62 21.42
C PRO A 274 37.08 -23.75 22.69
N TYR A 275 36.12 -24.06 23.59
CA TYR A 275 35.77 -23.45 24.89
C TYR A 275 34.56 -22.48 24.79
N SER A 276 33.49 -22.59 25.58
CA SER A 276 33.10 -23.43 26.72
C SER A 276 31.58 -23.43 26.82
#